data_AF-A0AAU9NQP8-F1
#
_entry.id   AF-A0AAU9NQP8-F1
#
_cell.length_a   1.000
_cell.length_b   1.000
_cell.length_c   1.000
_cell.angle_alpha   90.00
_cell.angle_beta   90.00
_cell.angle_gamma   90.00
#
_symmetry.space_group_name_H-M   'P 1'
#
loop_
_entity.id
_entity.type
_entity.pdbx_description
1 polymer ?
#
loop_
_entity_poly.entity_id
_entity_poly.type
_entity_poly.pdbx_seq_one_letter_code
_entity_poly.pdbx_strand_id
1 'polypeptide(L)'
;MTPNESNTTLKENRKTNTDPVRPVANFPPPIWDDRLLSLTVDYLELEAYAKAIDEPKEELRRLIINVNMDSNAKLCLINSVYRLGLRYMFREEIECQLDKLFKELNMEDHY
;
A
#
# COMPACT_ATOMS: atom_id res chain seq x y z
N MET A 1 64.55 50.89 33.07
CA MET A 1 63.45 50.17 33.71
C MET A 1 63.29 48.82 33.02
N THR A 2 63.83 47.79 33.68
CA THR A 2 63.53 46.36 33.54
C THR A 2 62.04 46.08 33.84
N PRO A 3 61.51 44.85 33.66
CA PRO A 3 61.84 43.80 32.68
C PRO A 3 60.63 42.95 32.18
N ASN A 4 60.92 42.12 31.19
CA ASN A 4 60.62 40.68 31.03
C ASN A 4 59.20 40.08 31.15
N GLU A 5 58.84 39.43 30.04
CA GLU A 5 58.58 37.99 29.90
C GLU A 5 57.81 37.29 31.03
N SER A 6 56.67 36.70 30.68
CA SER A 6 56.52 35.24 30.63
C SER A 6 55.10 34.85 30.20
N ASN A 7 55.02 34.30 29.00
CA ASN A 7 54.16 33.17 28.61
C ASN A 7 53.47 32.42 29.74
N THR A 8 52.14 32.31 29.69
CA THR A 8 51.49 31.03 30.04
C THR A 8 50.18 30.85 29.29
N THR A 9 50.21 29.85 28.43
CA THR A 9 49.09 29.09 27.88
C THR A 9 48.05 28.80 28.96
N LEU A 10 46.84 29.34 28.81
CA LEU A 10 45.63 28.74 29.34
C LEU A 10 44.74 28.42 28.14
N LYS A 11 44.92 27.21 27.60
CA LYS A 11 43.83 26.55 26.88
C LYS A 11 42.70 26.41 27.90
N GLU A 12 41.79 27.38 27.92
CA GLU A 12 40.55 27.23 28.66
C GLU A 12 39.78 26.14 27.93
N ASN A 13 39.95 24.91 28.42
CA ASN A 13 39.16 23.76 28.02
C ASN A 13 37.77 23.98 28.61
N ARG A 14 37.01 24.93 28.06
CA ARG A 14 35.57 24.99 28.29
C ARG A 14 34.99 23.77 27.62
N LYS A 15 34.92 22.67 28.37
CA LYS A 15 33.76 21.79 28.25
C LYS A 15 32.56 22.68 28.58
N THR A 16 32.02 23.34 27.56
CA THR A 16 30.66 23.83 27.62
C THR A 16 29.84 22.56 27.77
N ASN A 17 29.44 22.25 29.00
CA ASN A 17 28.31 21.37 29.27
C ASN A 17 27.05 22.11 28.78
N THR A 18 27.01 22.44 27.50
CA THR A 18 25.79 22.80 26.79
C THR A 18 25.08 21.49 26.59
N ASP A 19 24.17 21.18 27.50
CA ASP A 19 23.18 20.14 27.24
C ASP A 19 22.58 20.41 25.85
N PRO A 20 22.55 19.41 24.97
CA PRO A 20 22.03 19.61 23.62
C PRO A 20 20.58 20.09 23.71
N VAL A 21 20.33 21.34 23.29
CA VAL A 21 18.98 21.89 23.22
C VAL A 21 18.25 21.17 22.10
N ARG A 22 17.24 20.36 22.47
CA ARG A 22 16.36 19.72 21.50
C ARG A 22 15.56 20.80 20.75
N PRO A 23 15.60 20.83 19.40
CA PRO A 23 14.77 21.73 18.62
C PRO A 23 13.26 21.50 18.86
N VAL A 24 12.47 22.57 18.82
CA VAL A 24 11.01 22.48 18.92
C VAL A 24 10.45 21.81 17.66
N ALA A 25 9.63 20.78 17.86
CA ALA A 25 8.96 20.08 16.78
C ALA A 25 7.72 20.87 16.33
N ASN A 26 7.78 21.47 15.14
CA ASN A 26 6.67 22.24 14.54
C ASN A 26 5.90 21.40 13.51
N PHE A 27 5.55 20.16 13.86
CA PHE A 27 4.76 19.30 12.99
C PHE A 27 3.26 19.59 13.16
N PRO A 28 2.46 19.48 12.08
CA PRO A 28 1.01 19.56 12.22
C PRO A 28 0.49 18.39 13.07
N PRO A 29 -0.62 18.60 13.81
CA PRO A 29 -1.24 17.53 14.58
C PRO A 29 -1.74 16.40 13.67
N PRO A 30 -1.88 15.17 14.20
CA PRO A 30 -2.40 14.05 13.43
C PRO A 30 -3.85 14.31 13.00
N ILE A 31 -4.14 14.11 11.72
CA ILE A 31 -5.49 14.31 11.14
C ILE A 31 -6.52 13.36 11.77
N TRP A 32 -6.07 12.17 12.16
CA TRP A 32 -6.91 11.08 12.65
C TRP A 32 -7.18 11.15 14.15
N ASP A 33 -6.37 11.90 14.90
CA ASP A 33 -6.44 12.03 16.36
C ASP A 33 -6.74 10.66 17.02
N ASP A 34 -7.68 10.61 17.97
CA ASP A 34 -8.12 9.37 18.63
C ASP A 34 -9.27 8.64 17.90
N ARG A 35 -9.67 9.11 16.71
CA ARG A 35 -10.88 8.61 16.01
C ARG A 35 -10.81 7.13 15.63
N LEU A 36 -9.60 6.57 15.54
CA LEU A 36 -9.36 5.17 15.20
C LEU A 36 -9.08 4.30 16.44
N LEU A 37 -9.04 4.88 17.64
CA LEU A 37 -8.76 4.13 18.87
C LEU A 37 -9.94 3.26 19.32
N SER A 38 -11.16 3.60 18.89
CA SER A 38 -12.35 2.79 19.13
C SER A 38 -13.11 2.56 17.83
N LEU A 39 -13.33 1.29 17.49
CA LEU A 39 -14.17 0.89 16.37
C LEU A 39 -15.35 0.09 16.90
N THR A 40 -16.57 0.60 16.68
CA THR A 40 -17.79 -0.17 16.90
C THR A 40 -18.17 -0.81 15.58
N VAL A 41 -18.24 -2.14 15.56
CA VAL A 41 -18.66 -2.91 14.39
C VAL A 41 -20.05 -3.46 14.64
N ASP A 42 -20.98 -3.21 13.72
CA ASP A 42 -22.24 -3.93 13.69
C ASP A 42 -22.00 -5.31 13.05
N TYR A 43 -21.90 -6.33 13.90
CA TYR A 43 -21.66 -7.70 13.46
C TYR A 43 -22.83 -8.28 12.67
N LEU A 44 -24.06 -7.83 12.90
CA LEU A 44 -25.23 -8.30 12.18
C LEU A 44 -25.21 -7.76 10.75
N GLU A 45 -24.87 -6.48 10.59
CA GLU A 45 -24.67 -5.86 9.28
C GLU A 45 -23.50 -6.52 8.52
N LEU A 46 -22.38 -6.77 9.22
CA LEU A 46 -21.23 -7.46 8.63
C LEU A 46 -21.59 -8.87 8.15
N GLU A 47 -22.35 -9.64 8.94
CA GLU A 47 -22.83 -10.96 8.54
C GLU A 47 -23.78 -10.90 7.34
N ALA A 48 -24.65 -9.88 7.28
CA ALA A 48 -25.52 -9.65 6.14
C ALA A 48 -24.71 -9.39 4.85
N TYR A 49 -23.65 -8.57 4.92
CA TYR A 49 -22.76 -8.36 3.79
C TYR A 49 -21.97 -9.61 3.40
N ALA A 50 -21.50 -10.38 4.39
CA ALA A 50 -20.80 -11.64 4.14
C ALA A 50 -21.68 -12.66 3.42
N LYS A 51 -23.00 -12.68 3.67
CA LYS A 51 -23.94 -13.51 2.92
C LYS A 51 -24.25 -12.93 1.54
N ALA A 52 -24.39 -11.61 1.45
CA ALA A 52 -24.74 -10.94 0.20
C ALA A 52 -23.62 -11.00 -0.86
N ILE A 53 -22.35 -11.20 -0.46
CA ILE A 53 -21.23 -11.26 -1.40
C ILE A 53 -21.09 -12.60 -2.12
N ASP A 54 -21.64 -13.68 -1.58
CA ASP A 54 -21.44 -15.04 -2.12
C ASP A 54 -21.97 -15.19 -3.55
N GLU A 55 -23.18 -14.71 -3.83
CA GLU A 55 -23.77 -14.78 -5.17
C GLU A 55 -23.03 -13.90 -6.20
N PRO A 56 -22.80 -12.59 -5.96
CA PRO A 56 -22.01 -11.76 -6.86
C PRO A 56 -20.59 -12.27 -7.10
N LYS A 57 -19.95 -12.86 -6.07
CA LYS A 57 -18.63 -13.46 -6.20
C LYS A 57 -18.65 -14.61 -7.21
N GLU A 58 -19.62 -15.51 -7.11
CA GLU A 58 -19.75 -16.63 -8.03
C GLU A 58 -20.19 -16.19 -9.44
N GLU A 59 -21.02 -15.15 -9.56
CA GLU A 59 -21.35 -14.54 -10.85
C GLU A 59 -20.12 -13.97 -11.55
N LEU A 60 -19.32 -13.19 -10.82
CA LEU A 60 -18.08 -12.62 -11.34
C LEU A 60 -17.07 -13.72 -11.72
N ARG A 61 -16.96 -14.78 -10.90
CA ARG A 61 -16.15 -15.96 -11.22
C ARG A 61 -16.56 -16.56 -12.57
N ARG A 62 -17.87 -16.77 -12.80
CA ARG A 62 -18.41 -17.27 -14.07
C ARG A 62 -18.10 -16.35 -15.25
N LEU A 63 -18.18 -15.04 -15.07
CA LEU A 63 -17.83 -14.06 -16.10
C LEU A 63 -16.35 -14.13 -16.47
N ILE A 64 -15.45 -14.23 -15.48
CA ILE A 64 -13.99 -14.32 -15.71
C ILE A 64 -13.66 -15.57 -16.52
N ILE A 65 -14.23 -16.74 -16.16
CA ILE A 65 -13.89 -18.01 -16.82
C ILE A 65 -14.65 -18.26 -18.13
N ASN A 66 -15.53 -17.34 -18.55
CA ASN A 66 -16.35 -17.49 -19.74
C ASN A 66 -15.48 -17.64 -21.00
N VAL A 67 -15.53 -18.81 -21.63
CA VAL A 67 -14.76 -19.14 -22.83
C VAL A 67 -15.28 -18.37 -24.05
N ASN A 68 -16.57 -18.02 -24.07
CA ASN A 68 -17.21 -17.34 -25.21
C ASN A 68 -17.05 -15.81 -25.16
N MET A 69 -16.38 -15.26 -24.14
CA MET A 69 -16.13 -13.84 -24.02
C MET A 69 -14.94 -13.43 -24.89
N ASP A 70 -15.14 -12.38 -25.70
CA ASP A 70 -14.10 -11.75 -26.50
C ASP A 70 -12.85 -11.38 -25.65
N SER A 71 -11.66 -11.54 -26.24
CA SER A 71 -10.37 -11.35 -25.56
C SER A 71 -10.18 -9.94 -25.00
N ASN A 72 -10.58 -8.90 -25.74
CA ASN A 72 -10.47 -7.52 -25.25
C ASN A 72 -11.49 -7.25 -24.14
N ALA A 73 -12.73 -7.72 -24.29
CA ALA A 73 -13.73 -7.63 -23.24
C ALA A 73 -13.28 -8.35 -21.95
N LYS A 74 -12.64 -9.50 -22.08
CA LYS A 74 -12.07 -10.27 -20.97
C LYS A 74 -10.94 -9.52 -20.27
N LEU A 75 -10.02 -8.91 -21.02
CA LEU A 75 -8.96 -8.07 -20.45
C LEU A 75 -9.54 -6.84 -19.73
N CYS A 76 -10.58 -6.20 -20.28
CA CYS A 76 -11.29 -5.10 -19.62
C CYS A 76 -11.96 -5.53 -18.30
N LEU A 77 -12.57 -6.72 -18.27
CA LEU A 77 -13.14 -7.30 -17.06
C LEU A 77 -12.04 -7.54 -16.02
N ILE A 78 -10.95 -8.20 -16.39
CA ILE A 78 -9.81 -8.45 -15.50
C ILE A 78 -9.25 -7.13 -14.95
N ASN A 79 -9.03 -6.14 -15.80
CA ASN A 79 -8.56 -4.82 -15.36
C ASN A 79 -9.50 -4.18 -14.33
N SER A 80 -10.81 -4.32 -14.52
CA SER A 80 -11.81 -3.84 -13.56
C SER A 80 -11.69 -4.56 -12.21
N VAL A 81 -11.49 -5.87 -12.21
CA VAL A 81 -11.26 -6.67 -10.99
C VAL A 81 -10.00 -6.21 -10.24
N TYR A 82 -8.91 -5.88 -10.96
CA TYR A 82 -7.71 -5.32 -10.35
C TYR A 82 -7.96 -3.93 -9.74
N ARG A 83 -8.63 -3.03 -10.47
CA ARG A 83 -8.90 -1.66 -10.01
C ARG A 83 -9.87 -1.58 -8.84
N LEU A 84 -10.75 -2.58 -8.70
CA LEU A 84 -11.64 -2.72 -7.54
C LEU A 84 -10.95 -3.39 -6.33
N GLY A 85 -9.68 -3.82 -6.46
CA GLY A 85 -8.98 -4.52 -5.38
C GLY A 85 -9.49 -5.94 -5.13
N LEU A 86 -10.20 -6.54 -6.09
CA LEU A 86 -10.85 -7.85 -5.96
C LEU A 86 -9.97 -9.01 -6.46
N ARG A 87 -8.76 -8.72 -6.98
CA ARG A 87 -7.82 -9.73 -7.51
C ARG A 87 -7.60 -10.89 -6.54
N TYR A 88 -7.54 -10.63 -5.23
CA TYR A 88 -7.27 -11.65 -4.24
C TYR A 88 -8.34 -12.76 -4.17
N MET A 89 -9.57 -12.47 -4.62
CA MET A 89 -10.66 -13.45 -4.64
C MET A 89 -10.62 -14.38 -5.86
N PHE A 90 -9.94 -13.98 -6.93
CA PHE A 90 -10.02 -14.63 -8.25
C PHE A 90 -8.63 -14.90 -8.86
N ARG A 91 -7.62 -15.12 -8.00
CA ARG A 91 -6.22 -15.20 -8.44
C ARG A 91 -6.03 -16.30 -9.48
N GLU A 92 -6.52 -17.50 -9.16
CA GLU A 92 -6.35 -18.69 -9.98
C GLU A 92 -7.10 -18.58 -11.31
N GLU A 93 -8.32 -18.02 -11.30
CA GLU A 93 -9.11 -17.85 -12.51
C GLU A 93 -8.46 -16.83 -13.43
N ILE A 94 -8.01 -15.71 -12.89
CA ILE A 94 -7.34 -14.66 -13.66
C ILE A 94 -6.05 -15.18 -14.28
N GLU A 95 -5.18 -15.82 -13.49
CA GLU A 95 -3.89 -16.34 -13.98
C GLU A 95 -4.12 -17.37 -15.10
N CYS A 96 -5.08 -18.29 -14.93
CA CYS A 96 -5.46 -19.25 -15.97
C CYS A 96 -5.99 -18.58 -17.25
N GLN A 97 -6.80 -17.53 -17.16
CA GLN A 97 -7.31 -16.83 -18.33
C GLN A 97 -6.24 -16.00 -19.03
N LEU A 98 -5.34 -15.35 -18.28
CA LEU A 98 -4.22 -14.60 -18.86
C LEU A 98 -3.25 -15.52 -19.61
N ASP A 99 -2.95 -16.70 -19.05
CA ASP A 99 -2.12 -17.70 -19.72
C ASP A 99 -2.73 -18.18 -21.05
N LYS A 100 -4.06 -18.35 -21.10
CA LYS A 100 -4.77 -18.73 -22.33
C LYS A 100 -4.68 -17.62 -23.38
N LEU A 101 -5.00 -16.39 -22.99
CA LEU A 101 -4.92 -15.22 -23.85
C LEU A 101 -3.51 -15.03 -24.42
N PHE A 102 -2.47 -15.20 -23.59
CA PHE A 102 -1.09 -15.08 -24.05
C PHE A 102 -0.71 -16.18 -25.05
N LYS A 103 -1.16 -17.42 -24.84
CA LYS A 103 -0.95 -18.52 -25.79
C LYS A 103 -1.68 -18.30 -27.11
N GLU A 104 -2.91 -17.80 -27.08
CA GLU A 104 -3.70 -17.47 -28.26
C GLU A 104 -2.99 -16.42 -29.13
N LEU A 105 -2.49 -15.34 -28.53
CA LEU A 105 -1.72 -14.30 -29.23
C LEU A 105 -0.42 -14.84 -29.84
N ASN A 106 0.34 -15.66 -29.11
CA ASN A 106 1.58 -16.24 -29.64
C ASN A 106 1.35 -17.26 -30.76
N MET A 107 0.16 -17.85 -30.87
CA MET A 107 -0.18 -18.73 -31.98
C MET A 107 -0.48 -17.96 -33.28
N GLU A 108 -0.88 -16.69 -33.18
CA GLU A 108 -1.12 -15.82 -34.35
C GLU A 108 0.17 -15.33 -35.01
N ASP A 109 1.28 -15.23 -34.27
CA ASP A 109 2.60 -14.79 -34.81
C ASP A 109 3.32 -15.85 -35.66
N HIS A 110 2.79 -17.08 -35.74
CA HIS A 110 3.41 -18.21 -36.45
C HIS A 110 2.75 -18.57 -37.78
N TYR A 111 1.87 -17.71 -38.32
CA TYR A 111 1.21 -17.88 -39.61
C TYR A 111 1.44 -16.71 -40.58
#